data_AF-A0A351K172-F1
#
_entry.id   AF-A0A351K172-F1
#
_cell.length_a   1.000
_cell.length_b   1.000
_cell.length_c   1.000
_cell.angle_alpha   90.00
_cell.angle_beta   90.00
_cell.angle_gamma   90.00
#
_symmetry.space_group_name_H-M   'P 1'
#
loop_
_entity.id
_entity.type
_entity.pdbx_description
1 polymer ?
#
loop_
_entity_poly.entity_id
_entity_poly.type
_entity_poly.pdbx_seq_one_letter_code
_entity_poly.pdbx_strand_id
1 'polypeptide(L)'
;MADNAKKLGFETRQIHVGGDPDPATGSRAVPIYQTTSYEFRDTEHAANLFALAEVGNIYTRIMNPTQAALEARLSALEGGCTTAIGLPGALATSSGQAAATLAILTVVEAGHHIVASPSLYGGSYNLLHYTLPKIGIEVTFVDDPHDLDQWRAAVRDNTRLFYGEVLPNPKNDMFDIEGVSEVAHSEGIPLMVDNTVATPYLVRPLEWGADIVVHSLTKFIGGHGTSVAGGIVDGGTFDYAASGRFANFTEPDPSYHGLAYWPA
;
A
#
# COMPACT_ATOMS: atom_id res chain seq x y z
N MET A 1 8.08 22.98 -5.84
CA MET A 1 8.11 22.84 -4.36
C MET A 1 8.41 21.40 -3.90
N ALA A 2 8.59 20.43 -4.81
CA ALA A 2 8.75 19.00 -4.49
C ALA A 2 9.97 18.65 -3.63
N ASP A 3 11.15 19.26 -3.86
CA ASP A 3 12.41 18.87 -3.19
C ASP A 3 12.48 19.12 -1.67
N ASN A 4 11.53 19.87 -1.09
CA ASN A 4 11.47 20.11 0.36
C ASN A 4 10.23 19.51 1.02
N ALA A 5 9.41 18.71 0.32
CA ALA A 5 8.15 18.19 0.87
C ALA A 5 8.34 17.44 2.20
N LYS A 6 9.40 16.62 2.33
CA LYS A 6 9.73 15.91 3.58
C LYS A 6 10.14 16.84 4.75
N LYS A 7 10.55 18.08 4.47
CA LYS A 7 10.92 19.09 5.48
C LYS A 7 9.75 19.98 5.92
N LEU A 8 8.61 19.88 5.24
CA LEU A 8 7.41 20.65 5.55
C LEU A 8 6.58 19.95 6.63
N GLY A 9 5.90 20.75 7.47
CA GLY A 9 4.97 20.24 8.48
C GLY A 9 3.81 19.44 7.85
N PHE A 10 3.16 18.59 8.64
CA PHE A 10 2.05 17.75 8.18
C PHE A 10 0.93 18.61 7.55
N GLU A 11 0.57 19.71 8.21
CA GLU A 11 -0.51 20.61 7.82
C GLU A 11 -0.22 21.31 6.49
N THR A 12 1.05 21.57 6.20
CA THR A 12 1.47 22.10 4.89
C THR A 12 1.41 20.99 3.84
N ARG A 13 1.93 19.79 4.16
CA ARG A 13 1.94 18.66 3.22
C ARG A 13 0.54 18.24 2.78
N GLN A 14 -0.42 18.16 3.71
CA GLN A 14 -1.80 17.73 3.41
C GLN A 14 -2.55 18.71 2.48
N ILE A 15 -2.09 19.97 2.37
CA ILE A 15 -2.69 20.97 1.47
C ILE A 15 -1.94 21.01 0.14
N HIS A 16 -0.60 20.94 0.15
CA HIS A 16 0.22 21.34 -1.00
C HIS A 16 0.82 20.21 -1.80
N VAL A 17 1.15 19.05 -1.18
CA VAL A 17 1.78 17.95 -1.92
C VAL A 17 0.84 17.42 -2.99
N GLY A 18 1.38 17.16 -4.18
CA GLY A 18 0.61 16.72 -5.37
C GLY A 18 -0.25 17.81 -6.00
N GLY A 19 -0.19 19.05 -5.51
CA GLY A 19 -1.04 20.16 -5.96
C GLY A 19 -0.26 21.34 -6.54
N ASP A 20 0.82 21.10 -7.28
CA ASP A 20 1.49 22.19 -8.01
C ASP A 20 0.51 22.82 -9.04
N PRO A 21 0.61 24.13 -9.34
CA PRO A 21 -0.28 24.75 -10.32
C PRO A 21 -0.20 24.05 -11.67
N ASP A 22 -1.36 23.86 -12.33
CA ASP A 22 -1.40 23.26 -13.66
C ASP A 22 -0.52 24.05 -14.64
N PRO A 23 0.46 23.43 -15.31
CA PRO A 23 1.42 24.16 -16.15
C PRO A 23 0.78 24.76 -17.41
N ALA A 24 -0.36 24.24 -17.88
CA ALA A 24 -1.03 24.74 -19.07
C ALA A 24 -1.88 25.99 -18.81
N THR A 25 -2.51 26.09 -17.64
CA THR A 25 -3.51 27.13 -17.33
C THR A 25 -3.19 27.96 -16.08
N GLY A 26 -2.27 27.51 -15.24
CA GLY A 26 -2.00 28.09 -13.93
C GLY A 26 -3.06 27.76 -12.86
N SER A 27 -3.97 26.82 -13.11
CA SER A 27 -5.01 26.43 -12.14
C SER A 27 -4.39 26.03 -10.80
N ARG A 28 -4.86 26.65 -9.71
CA ARG A 28 -4.40 26.35 -8.35
C ARG A 28 -5.06 25.10 -7.76
N ALA A 29 -6.30 24.82 -8.15
CA ALA A 29 -6.97 23.58 -7.80
C ALA A 29 -6.52 22.47 -8.74
N VAL A 30 -6.40 21.26 -8.21
CA VAL A 30 -6.08 20.06 -9.00
C VAL A 30 -7.20 19.83 -10.02
N PRO A 31 -6.93 19.86 -11.34
CA PRO A 31 -7.94 19.56 -12.35
C PRO A 31 -8.47 18.13 -12.24
N ILE A 32 -9.73 17.93 -12.66
CA ILE A 32 -10.35 16.60 -12.72
C ILE A 32 -10.13 16.02 -14.13
N TYR A 33 -9.22 15.05 -14.24
CA TYR A 33 -8.96 14.33 -15.48
C TYR A 33 -9.96 13.17 -15.64
N GLN A 34 -11.21 13.50 -15.97
CA GLN A 34 -12.28 12.53 -16.23
C GLN A 34 -12.17 11.93 -17.64
N THR A 35 -11.05 11.25 -17.91
CA THR A 35 -10.76 10.59 -19.19
C THR A 35 -10.44 9.11 -18.99
N THR A 36 -10.57 8.31 -20.04
CA THR A 36 -10.16 6.91 -20.04
C THR A 36 -8.69 6.72 -20.42
N SER A 37 -8.20 7.55 -21.34
CA SER A 37 -6.97 7.32 -22.11
C SER A 37 -6.26 8.62 -22.42
N TYR A 38 -4.98 8.53 -22.74
CA TYR A 38 -4.11 9.66 -23.06
C TYR A 38 -3.49 9.47 -24.44
N GLU A 39 -3.29 10.58 -25.16
CA GLU A 39 -2.64 10.57 -26.46
C GLU A 39 -1.13 10.39 -26.31
N PHE A 40 -0.53 9.62 -27.22
CA PHE A 40 0.92 9.50 -27.29
C PHE A 40 1.51 10.56 -28.22
N ARG A 41 2.67 11.11 -27.87
CA ARG A 41 3.40 12.04 -28.73
C ARG A 41 3.77 11.40 -30.08
N ASP A 42 4.20 10.15 -30.05
CA ASP A 42 4.57 9.32 -31.19
C ASP A 42 4.62 7.82 -30.78
N THR A 43 5.01 6.94 -31.71
CA THR A 43 5.09 5.49 -31.48
C THR A 43 6.25 5.07 -30.57
N GLU A 44 7.33 5.86 -30.52
CA GLU A 44 8.47 5.60 -29.64
C GLU A 44 8.11 5.91 -28.19
N HIS A 45 7.45 7.04 -27.95
CA HIS A 45 6.88 7.39 -26.66
C HIS A 45 5.93 6.29 -26.16
N ALA A 46 5.04 5.77 -27.02
CA ALA A 46 4.17 4.66 -26.64
C ALA A 46 4.95 3.43 -26.16
N ALA A 47 5.96 3.00 -26.94
CA ALA A 47 6.81 1.87 -26.57
C ALA A 47 7.54 2.08 -25.24
N ASN A 48 8.08 3.29 -25.02
CA ASN A 48 8.80 3.65 -23.80
C ASN A 48 7.88 3.62 -22.56
N LEU A 49 6.64 4.09 -22.67
CA LEU A 49 5.67 4.04 -21.58
C LEU A 49 5.33 2.58 -21.19
N PHE A 50 5.12 1.69 -22.16
CA PHE A 50 4.81 0.28 -21.89
C PHE A 50 6.01 -0.51 -21.37
N ALA A 51 7.23 -0.08 -21.66
CA ALA A 51 8.46 -0.68 -21.15
C ALA A 51 8.92 -0.11 -19.81
N LEU A 52 8.16 0.83 -19.20
CA LEU A 52 8.54 1.62 -18.03
C LEU A 52 9.86 2.41 -18.21
N ALA A 53 10.27 2.65 -19.45
CA ALA A 53 11.46 3.44 -19.77
C ALA A 53 11.19 4.96 -19.70
N GLU A 54 9.92 5.36 -19.82
CA GLU A 54 9.45 6.72 -19.60
C GLU A 54 8.21 6.69 -18.68
N VAL A 55 8.13 7.65 -17.76
CA VAL A 55 6.97 7.82 -16.87
C VAL A 55 5.92 8.66 -17.56
N GLY A 56 4.70 8.15 -17.64
CA GLY A 56 3.58 8.89 -18.21
C GLY A 56 2.28 8.13 -18.14
N ASN A 57 1.20 8.79 -18.55
CA ASN A 57 -0.14 8.21 -18.49
C ASN A 57 -0.45 7.47 -19.80
N ILE A 58 -1.00 6.26 -19.67
CA ILE A 58 -1.48 5.45 -20.81
C ILE A 58 -3.01 5.31 -20.72
N TYR A 59 -3.49 4.74 -19.61
CA TYR A 59 -4.90 4.53 -19.31
C TYR A 59 -5.18 4.81 -17.83
N THR A 60 -6.32 5.43 -17.53
CA THR A 60 -6.75 5.78 -16.16
C THR A 60 -6.87 4.58 -15.22
N ARG A 61 -7.01 3.35 -15.74
CA ARG A 61 -7.02 2.14 -14.90
C ARG A 61 -5.71 1.92 -14.14
N ILE A 62 -4.58 2.43 -14.67
CA ILE A 62 -3.25 2.25 -14.08
C ILE A 62 -2.63 3.55 -13.57
N MET A 63 -2.96 4.70 -14.18
CA MET A 63 -2.44 6.00 -13.76
C MET A 63 -3.34 7.14 -14.28
N ASN A 64 -3.59 8.13 -13.43
CA ASN A 64 -4.37 9.34 -13.75
C ASN A 64 -3.82 10.54 -12.97
N PRO A 65 -3.65 11.73 -13.57
CA PRO A 65 -3.06 12.88 -12.87
C PRO A 65 -3.83 13.34 -11.62
N THR A 66 -5.16 13.24 -11.62
CA THR A 66 -5.96 13.57 -10.42
C THR A 66 -5.72 12.55 -9.30
N GLN A 67 -5.59 11.27 -9.63
CA GLN A 67 -5.25 10.20 -8.67
C GLN A 67 -3.80 10.32 -8.19
N ALA A 68 -2.86 10.63 -9.09
CA ALA A 68 -1.46 10.83 -8.77
C ALA A 68 -1.26 11.95 -7.73
N ALA A 69 -2.07 13.02 -7.77
CA ALA A 69 -2.06 14.05 -6.74
C ALA A 69 -2.47 13.53 -5.36
N LEU A 70 -3.46 12.63 -5.30
CA LEU A 70 -3.90 11.97 -4.07
C LEU A 70 -2.83 10.99 -3.56
N GLU A 71 -2.27 10.16 -4.44
CA GLU A 71 -1.22 9.18 -4.12
C GLU A 71 0.04 9.86 -3.62
N ALA A 72 0.51 10.92 -4.29
CA ALA A 72 1.64 11.73 -3.85
C ALA A 72 1.43 12.28 -2.44
N ARG A 73 0.23 12.78 -2.15
CA ARG A 73 -0.10 13.31 -0.84
C ARG A 73 -0.18 12.22 0.22
N LEU A 74 -0.84 11.11 -0.08
CA LEU A 74 -0.97 9.99 0.85
C LEU A 74 0.40 9.40 1.20
N SER A 75 1.22 9.12 0.18
CA SER A 75 2.62 8.69 0.33
C SER A 75 3.41 9.66 1.19
N ALA A 76 3.33 10.97 0.89
CA ALA A 76 4.06 11.97 1.65
C ALA A 76 3.60 12.07 3.11
N LEU A 77 2.31 11.86 3.41
CA LEU A 77 1.78 11.95 4.78
C LEU A 77 2.11 10.72 5.62
N GLU A 78 2.05 9.52 5.04
CA GLU A 78 2.44 8.27 5.71
C GLU A 78 3.96 8.09 5.83
N GLY A 79 4.73 8.71 4.93
CA GLY A 79 6.18 8.50 4.86
C GLY A 79 6.58 7.39 3.88
N GLY A 80 5.78 7.14 2.85
CA GLY A 80 6.05 6.13 1.84
C GLY A 80 7.32 6.38 1.01
N CYS A 81 7.76 5.33 0.32
CA CYS A 81 8.96 5.34 -0.49
C CYS A 81 8.82 6.19 -1.77
N THR A 82 9.93 6.36 -2.46
CA THR A 82 9.94 6.71 -3.89
C THR A 82 10.22 5.44 -4.65
N THR A 83 9.39 5.09 -5.62
CA THR A 83 9.52 3.85 -6.39
C THR A 83 10.72 3.90 -7.34
N ALA A 84 11.09 2.74 -7.90
CA ALA A 84 12.10 2.56 -8.95
C ALA A 84 12.04 3.62 -10.06
N ILE A 85 10.82 3.97 -10.47
CA ILE A 85 10.54 4.88 -11.57
C ILE A 85 10.30 6.33 -11.11
N GLY A 86 10.64 6.66 -9.87
CA GLY A 86 10.56 8.03 -9.36
C GLY A 86 9.15 8.50 -8.98
N LEU A 87 8.19 7.58 -8.84
CA LEU A 87 6.83 7.90 -8.39
C LEU A 87 6.70 7.78 -6.87
N PRO A 88 5.71 8.44 -6.25
CA PRO A 88 5.38 8.20 -4.85
C PRO A 88 4.91 6.76 -4.64
N GLY A 89 5.41 6.10 -3.59
CA GLY A 89 5.02 4.74 -3.18
C GLY A 89 3.63 4.68 -2.57
N ALA A 90 2.60 5.07 -3.33
CA ALA A 90 1.20 4.91 -2.95
C ALA A 90 0.32 4.64 -4.17
N LEU A 91 -0.79 3.96 -3.92
CA LEU A 91 -1.76 3.60 -4.96
C LEU A 91 -3.19 3.81 -4.45
N ALA A 92 -4.00 4.54 -5.21
CA ALA A 92 -5.42 4.74 -4.94
C ALA A 92 -6.25 3.60 -5.52
N THR A 93 -7.25 3.14 -4.78
CA THR A 93 -8.16 2.06 -5.20
C THR A 93 -9.62 2.44 -4.99
N SER A 94 -10.53 1.64 -5.53
CA SER A 94 -11.97 1.91 -5.50
C SER A 94 -12.61 1.80 -4.10
N SER A 95 -11.94 1.16 -3.13
CA SER A 95 -12.41 1.02 -1.74
C SER A 95 -11.29 0.52 -0.84
N GLY A 96 -11.42 0.66 0.49
CA GLY A 96 -10.48 0.05 1.44
C GLY A 96 -10.37 -1.48 1.30
N GLN A 97 -11.46 -2.16 0.96
CA GLN A 97 -11.44 -3.61 0.68
C GLN A 97 -10.65 -3.94 -0.58
N ALA A 98 -10.75 -3.11 -1.62
CA ALA A 98 -9.93 -3.26 -2.82
C ALA A 98 -8.45 -2.97 -2.53
N ALA A 99 -8.13 -2.00 -1.66
CA ALA A 99 -6.76 -1.74 -1.21
C ALA A 99 -6.17 -2.97 -0.50
N ALA A 100 -6.84 -3.48 0.54
CA ALA A 100 -6.38 -4.65 1.27
C ALA A 100 -6.26 -5.89 0.37
N THR A 101 -7.27 -6.17 -0.45
CA THR A 101 -7.25 -7.33 -1.35
C THR A 101 -6.11 -7.22 -2.36
N LEU A 102 -5.95 -6.06 -3.01
CA LEU A 102 -4.90 -5.87 -4.01
C LEU A 102 -3.52 -5.99 -3.37
N ALA A 103 -3.27 -5.32 -2.24
CA ALA A 103 -1.99 -5.39 -1.54
C ALA A 103 -1.65 -6.83 -1.12
N ILE A 104 -2.62 -7.57 -0.57
CA ILE A 104 -2.42 -8.96 -0.17
C ILE A 104 -2.11 -9.84 -1.39
N LEU A 105 -2.89 -9.74 -2.47
CA LEU A 105 -2.68 -10.57 -3.67
C LEU A 105 -1.42 -10.20 -4.46
N THR A 106 -0.86 -9.02 -4.24
CA THR A 106 0.46 -8.66 -4.78
C THR A 106 1.58 -9.35 -4.00
N VAL A 107 1.42 -9.60 -2.70
CA VAL A 107 2.45 -10.22 -1.83
C VAL A 107 2.28 -11.74 -1.67
N VAL A 108 1.04 -12.22 -1.74
CA VAL A 108 0.62 -13.57 -1.35
C VAL A 108 -0.07 -14.26 -2.51
N GLU A 109 0.24 -15.54 -2.72
CA GLU A 109 -0.23 -16.36 -3.84
C GLU A 109 -0.89 -17.64 -3.32
N ALA A 110 -1.59 -18.37 -4.19
CA ALA A 110 -2.17 -19.66 -3.81
C ALA A 110 -1.08 -20.62 -3.28
N GLY A 111 -1.35 -21.27 -2.15
CA GLY A 111 -0.39 -22.10 -1.43
C GLY A 111 0.44 -21.34 -0.37
N HIS A 112 0.33 -20.00 -0.30
CA HIS A 112 0.93 -19.20 0.76
C HIS A 112 0.02 -19.07 1.99
N HIS A 113 0.61 -18.57 3.07
CA HIS A 113 -0.02 -18.44 4.39
C HIS A 113 0.15 -17.02 4.95
N ILE A 114 -0.86 -16.55 5.69
CA ILE A 114 -0.88 -15.25 6.40
C ILE A 114 -1.07 -15.51 7.90
N VAL A 115 -0.34 -14.77 8.75
CA VAL A 115 -0.64 -14.69 10.19
C VAL A 115 -1.32 -13.34 10.45
N ALA A 116 -2.44 -13.34 11.16
CA ALA A 116 -3.23 -12.13 11.37
C ALA A 116 -3.65 -11.93 12.83
N SER A 117 -3.85 -10.66 13.20
CA SER A 117 -4.52 -10.29 14.45
C SER A 117 -5.97 -10.79 14.43
N PRO A 118 -6.53 -11.28 15.56
CA PRO A 118 -7.95 -11.64 15.67
C PRO A 118 -8.85 -10.40 15.82
N SER A 119 -8.27 -9.26 16.20
CA SER A 119 -8.98 -8.00 16.39
C SER A 119 -8.92 -7.21 15.08
N LEU A 120 -9.96 -7.35 14.24
CA LEU A 120 -10.05 -6.72 12.91
C LEU A 120 -11.47 -6.19 12.63
N TYR A 121 -11.58 -5.24 11.70
CA TYR A 121 -12.85 -4.90 11.07
C TYR A 121 -13.51 -6.15 10.47
N GLY A 122 -14.83 -6.31 10.66
CA GLY A 122 -15.56 -7.49 10.20
C GLY A 122 -15.43 -7.78 8.70
N GLY A 123 -15.22 -6.76 7.85
CA GLY A 123 -14.93 -6.96 6.43
C GLY A 123 -13.53 -7.52 6.18
N SER A 124 -12.51 -7.03 6.89
CA SER A 124 -11.14 -7.56 6.83
C SER A 124 -11.09 -9.01 7.34
N TYR A 125 -11.77 -9.30 8.45
CA TYR A 125 -11.94 -10.66 8.94
C TYR A 125 -12.62 -11.54 7.89
N ASN A 126 -13.69 -11.07 7.24
CA ASN A 126 -14.37 -11.85 6.21
C ASN A 126 -13.49 -12.14 4.98
N LEU A 127 -12.71 -11.14 4.54
CA LEU A 127 -11.73 -11.29 3.47
C LEU A 127 -10.72 -12.40 3.81
N LEU A 128 -10.06 -12.28 4.95
CA LEU A 128 -9.02 -13.20 5.40
C LEU A 128 -9.55 -14.60 5.71
N HIS A 129 -10.65 -14.71 6.45
CA HIS A 129 -11.16 -15.99 6.95
C HIS A 129 -11.99 -16.77 5.93
N TYR A 130 -12.74 -16.08 5.06
CA TYR A 130 -13.68 -16.76 4.14
C TYR A 130 -13.36 -16.58 2.66
N THR A 131 -12.75 -15.47 2.25
CA THR A 131 -12.53 -15.19 0.82
C THR A 131 -11.20 -15.73 0.34
N LEU A 132 -10.11 -15.43 1.03
CA LEU A 132 -8.76 -15.87 0.65
C LEU A 132 -8.58 -17.40 0.66
N PRO A 133 -9.15 -18.18 1.61
CA PRO A 133 -9.03 -19.63 1.58
C PRO A 133 -9.67 -20.28 0.34
N LYS A 134 -10.69 -19.65 -0.26
CA LYS A 134 -11.33 -20.15 -1.49
C LYS A 134 -10.42 -20.09 -2.71
N ILE A 135 -9.38 -19.24 -2.66
CA ILE A 135 -8.36 -19.12 -3.72
C ILE A 135 -7.02 -19.69 -3.27
N GLY A 136 -7.02 -20.54 -2.23
CA GLY A 136 -5.84 -21.28 -1.79
C GLY A 136 -4.87 -20.51 -0.90
N ILE A 137 -5.27 -19.38 -0.33
CA ILE A 137 -4.46 -18.62 0.63
C ILE A 137 -4.97 -18.93 2.05
N GLU A 138 -4.13 -19.57 2.86
CA GLU A 138 -4.49 -19.91 4.24
C GLU A 138 -4.20 -18.76 5.19
N VAL A 139 -5.01 -18.63 6.26
CA VAL A 139 -4.80 -17.62 7.29
C VAL A 139 -4.88 -18.26 8.68
N THR A 140 -3.88 -18.02 9.51
CA THR A 140 -3.92 -18.30 10.95
C THR A 140 -4.14 -16.99 11.71
N PHE A 141 -5.14 -16.97 12.58
CA PHE A 141 -5.33 -15.88 13.53
C PHE A 141 -4.66 -16.25 14.84
N VAL A 142 -3.88 -15.34 15.44
CA VAL A 142 -3.43 -15.51 16.83
C VAL A 142 -4.62 -15.36 17.78
N ASP A 143 -4.55 -15.89 18.99
CA ASP A 143 -5.62 -15.77 19.98
C ASP A 143 -5.53 -14.41 20.72
N ASP A 144 -4.31 -13.99 21.06
CA ASP A 144 -4.01 -12.69 21.66
C ASP A 144 -3.04 -11.90 20.76
N PRO A 145 -3.46 -10.75 20.18
CA PRO A 145 -2.59 -9.95 19.33
C PRO A 145 -1.36 -9.38 20.07
N HIS A 146 -1.37 -9.33 21.40
CA HIS A 146 -0.27 -8.82 22.23
C HIS A 146 0.72 -9.90 22.67
N ASP A 147 0.45 -11.17 22.38
CA ASP A 147 1.34 -12.28 22.68
C ASP A 147 2.26 -12.56 21.48
N LEU A 148 3.44 -11.95 21.49
CA LEU A 148 4.44 -12.09 20.41
C LEU A 148 4.91 -13.53 20.18
N ASP A 149 4.81 -14.41 21.19
CA ASP A 149 5.17 -15.81 21.03
C ASP A 149 4.12 -16.57 20.20
N GLN A 150 2.85 -16.16 20.25
CA GLN A 150 1.81 -16.73 19.37
C GLN A 150 2.04 -16.35 17.91
N TRP A 151 2.45 -15.11 17.63
CA TRP A 151 2.82 -14.68 16.28
C TRP A 151 3.97 -15.53 15.74
N ARG A 152 5.03 -15.70 16.53
CA ARG A 152 6.20 -16.50 16.17
C ARG A 152 5.84 -17.98 15.98
N ALA A 153 5.02 -18.54 16.86
CA ALA A 153 4.57 -19.94 16.78
C ALA A 153 3.63 -20.22 15.59
N ALA A 154 2.91 -19.20 15.09
CA ALA A 154 2.02 -19.34 13.93
C ALA A 154 2.77 -19.34 12.59
N VAL A 155 4.07 -18.99 12.57
CA VAL A 155 4.88 -18.96 11.36
C VAL A 155 5.07 -20.37 10.79
N ARG A 156 4.98 -20.44 9.47
CA ARG A 156 5.19 -21.62 8.62
C ARG A 156 6.14 -21.26 7.48
N ASP A 157 6.76 -22.26 6.85
CA ASP A 157 7.67 -22.07 5.70
C ASP A 157 7.03 -21.30 4.53
N ASN A 158 5.73 -21.48 4.32
CA ASN A 158 4.94 -20.78 3.30
C ASN A 158 4.30 -19.48 3.78
N THR A 159 4.63 -18.97 4.98
CA THR A 159 4.11 -17.68 5.46
C THR A 159 4.72 -16.54 4.67
N ARG A 160 3.89 -15.59 4.25
CA ARG A 160 4.28 -14.47 3.38
C ARG A 160 3.85 -13.11 3.88
N LEU A 161 2.97 -13.04 4.88
CA LEU A 161 2.46 -11.78 5.37
C LEU A 161 2.01 -11.88 6.83
N PHE A 162 2.35 -10.86 7.61
CA PHE A 162 1.66 -10.55 8.86
C PHE A 162 0.65 -9.42 8.62
N TYR A 163 -0.52 -9.49 9.26
CA TYR A 163 -1.59 -8.50 9.07
C TYR A 163 -2.22 -8.05 10.39
N GLY A 164 -2.38 -6.73 10.58
CA GLY A 164 -3.07 -6.14 11.72
C GLY A 164 -3.75 -4.81 11.39
N GLU A 165 -4.48 -4.25 12.34
CA GLU A 165 -5.08 -2.90 12.24
C GLU A 165 -4.64 -2.09 13.45
N VAL A 166 -4.24 -0.82 13.27
CA VAL A 166 -3.74 0.03 14.37
C VAL A 166 -4.77 0.12 15.51
N LEU A 167 -6.02 0.32 15.13
CA LEU A 167 -7.16 0.48 16.02
C LEU A 167 -8.35 -0.29 15.43
N PRO A 168 -8.53 -1.57 15.80
CA PRO A 168 -9.56 -2.42 15.24
C PRO A 168 -10.92 -2.16 15.91
N ASN A 169 -11.97 -2.22 15.09
CA ASN A 169 -13.35 -2.12 15.56
C ASN A 169 -13.92 -3.54 15.81
N PRO A 170 -14.50 -3.87 16.99
CA PRO A 170 -14.96 -2.96 18.05
C PRO A 170 -14.11 -2.90 19.32
N LYS A 171 -13.07 -3.73 19.44
CA LYS A 171 -12.30 -3.85 20.68
C LYS A 171 -11.47 -2.61 21.01
N ASN A 172 -11.01 -1.88 19.98
CA ASN A 172 -10.11 -0.72 20.10
C ASN A 172 -8.87 -1.01 20.97
N ASP A 173 -8.40 -2.25 20.96
CA ASP A 173 -7.11 -2.67 21.48
C ASP A 173 -6.01 -2.16 20.53
N MET A 174 -5.06 -1.39 21.06
CA MET A 174 -3.97 -0.82 20.26
C MET A 174 -3.05 -1.93 19.78
N PHE A 175 -2.82 -2.03 18.48
CA PHE A 175 -1.92 -3.04 17.94
C PHE A 175 -0.44 -2.70 18.20
N ASP A 176 0.34 -3.68 18.67
CA ASP A 176 1.79 -3.54 18.89
C ASP A 176 2.55 -3.69 17.56
N ILE A 177 2.62 -2.59 16.80
CA ILE A 177 3.23 -2.57 15.46
C ILE A 177 4.73 -2.93 15.56
N GLU A 178 5.45 -2.32 16.50
CA GLU A 178 6.90 -2.50 16.64
C GLU A 178 7.22 -3.95 17.01
N GLY A 179 6.63 -4.49 18.08
CA GLY A 179 6.86 -5.86 18.51
C GLY A 179 6.49 -6.90 17.46
N VAL A 180 5.35 -6.73 16.78
CA VAL A 180 4.92 -7.67 15.72
C VAL A 180 5.78 -7.55 14.46
N SER A 181 6.24 -6.34 14.10
CA SER A 181 7.15 -6.14 12.98
C SER A 181 8.51 -6.79 13.22
N GLU A 182 9.07 -6.69 14.44
CA GLU A 182 10.32 -7.33 14.81
C GLU A 182 10.23 -8.87 14.69
N VAL A 183 9.11 -9.46 15.12
CA VAL A 183 8.85 -10.90 14.92
C VAL A 183 8.79 -11.23 13.44
N ALA A 184 8.01 -10.48 12.66
CA ALA A 184 7.84 -10.72 11.23
C ALA A 184 9.17 -10.64 10.47
N HIS A 185 9.96 -9.58 10.71
CA HIS A 185 11.24 -9.35 10.06
C HIS A 185 12.30 -10.38 10.46
N SER A 186 12.29 -10.85 11.72
CA SER A 186 13.18 -11.95 12.16
C SER A 186 12.96 -13.26 11.38
N GLU A 187 11.76 -13.43 10.82
CA GLU A 187 11.35 -14.56 10.00
C GLU A 187 11.36 -14.25 8.49
N GLY A 188 11.80 -13.04 8.11
CA GLY A 188 11.85 -12.58 6.72
C GLY A 188 10.47 -12.40 6.10
N ILE A 189 9.49 -11.89 6.85
CA ILE A 189 8.09 -11.68 6.45
C ILE A 189 7.72 -10.20 6.66
N PRO A 190 7.06 -9.53 5.69
CA PRO A 190 6.62 -8.16 5.85
C PRO A 190 5.37 -8.07 6.74
N LEU A 191 5.20 -6.92 7.39
CA LEU A 191 4.00 -6.54 8.13
C LEU A 191 3.16 -5.54 7.33
N MET A 192 1.89 -5.89 7.09
CA MET A 192 0.88 -4.97 6.56
C MET A 192 -0.07 -4.51 7.65
N VAL A 193 -0.31 -3.20 7.72
CA VAL A 193 -1.16 -2.58 8.74
C VAL A 193 -2.28 -1.76 8.10
N ASP A 194 -3.52 -2.00 8.52
CA ASP A 194 -4.63 -1.08 8.25
C ASP A 194 -4.56 0.11 9.23
N ASN A 195 -4.39 1.32 8.67
CA ASN A 195 -4.27 2.56 9.43
C ASN A 195 -5.48 3.49 9.27
N THR A 196 -6.63 2.94 8.89
CA THR A 196 -7.84 3.70 8.57
C THR A 196 -8.29 4.62 9.70
N VAL A 197 -8.32 4.11 10.94
CA VAL A 197 -8.90 4.83 12.10
C VAL A 197 -7.97 5.92 12.60
N ALA A 198 -6.68 5.60 12.77
CA ALA A 198 -5.72 6.56 13.30
C ALA A 198 -5.35 7.62 12.24
N THR A 199 -5.31 7.25 10.96
CA THR A 199 -4.79 8.06 9.84
C THR A 199 -3.30 8.41 10.03
N PRO A 200 -2.58 8.85 8.98
CA PRO A 200 -1.19 9.30 9.14
C PRO A 200 -1.01 10.50 10.10
N TYR A 201 -2.11 11.16 10.49
CA TYR A 201 -2.06 12.28 11.43
C TYR A 201 -1.77 11.83 12.87
N LEU A 202 -2.33 10.69 13.31
CA LEU A 202 -2.16 10.19 14.67
C LEU A 202 -1.05 9.14 14.78
N VAL A 203 -0.98 8.22 13.81
CA VAL A 203 0.01 7.14 13.79
C VAL A 203 0.48 6.94 12.35
N ARG A 204 1.79 6.82 12.14
CA ARG A 204 2.40 6.43 10.86
C ARG A 204 3.05 5.07 11.03
N PRO A 205 2.37 3.95 10.73
CA PRO A 205 2.88 2.61 11.02
C PRO A 205 4.25 2.31 10.41
N LEU A 206 4.58 2.94 9.29
CA LEU A 206 5.90 2.82 8.65
C LEU A 206 7.05 3.28 9.57
N GLU A 207 6.80 4.23 10.47
CA GLU A 207 7.78 4.68 11.47
C GLU A 207 7.96 3.68 12.62
N TRP A 208 7.07 2.69 12.72
CA TRP A 208 7.03 1.66 13.77
C TRP A 208 7.30 0.26 13.22
N GLY A 209 7.86 0.14 12.02
CA GLY A 209 8.30 -1.13 11.43
C GLY A 209 7.30 -1.82 10.51
N ALA A 210 6.10 -1.26 10.28
CA ALA A 210 5.25 -1.77 9.21
C ALA A 210 5.89 -1.51 7.84
N ASP A 211 5.66 -2.41 6.88
CA ASP A 211 6.22 -2.31 5.54
C ASP A 211 5.19 -1.80 4.53
N ILE A 212 3.93 -2.16 4.74
CA ILE A 212 2.81 -1.78 3.88
C ILE A 212 1.68 -1.23 4.74
N VAL A 213 1.12 -0.09 4.36
CA VAL A 213 -0.05 0.49 5.00
C VAL A 213 -1.23 0.51 4.05
N VAL A 214 -2.40 0.07 4.53
CA VAL A 214 -3.65 0.17 3.78
C VAL A 214 -4.65 1.08 4.50
N HIS A 215 -5.48 1.74 3.70
CA HIS A 215 -6.51 2.66 4.18
C HIS A 215 -7.84 2.43 3.49
N SER A 216 -8.92 2.55 4.27
CA SER A 216 -10.22 2.96 3.77
C SER A 216 -10.32 4.48 3.79
N LEU A 217 -9.92 5.11 2.67
CA LEU A 217 -10.04 6.57 2.49
C LEU A 217 -11.49 7.06 2.58
N THR A 218 -12.45 6.16 2.42
CA THR A 218 -13.89 6.35 2.71
C THR A 218 -14.17 6.94 4.09
N LYS A 219 -13.27 6.73 5.06
CA LYS A 219 -13.46 7.10 6.48
C LYS A 219 -12.88 8.48 6.78
N PHE A 220 -11.95 8.59 7.72
CA PHE A 220 -11.49 9.88 8.26
C PHE A 220 -10.72 10.71 7.23
N ILE A 221 -9.92 10.10 6.35
CA ILE A 221 -9.21 10.83 5.29
C ILE A 221 -10.20 11.49 4.32
N GLY A 222 -11.25 10.77 3.92
CA GLY A 222 -12.33 11.32 3.11
C GLY A 222 -13.23 12.28 3.88
N GLY A 223 -13.51 12.01 5.16
CA GLY A 223 -14.11 12.90 6.17
C GLY A 223 -15.59 13.27 5.98
N HIS A 224 -16.10 13.22 4.76
CA HIS A 224 -17.38 13.85 4.39
C HIS A 224 -18.50 12.86 4.08
N GLY A 225 -18.22 11.55 4.06
CA GLY A 225 -19.23 10.50 3.84
C GLY A 225 -19.81 10.46 2.42
N THR A 226 -19.11 11.02 1.43
CA THR A 226 -19.62 11.17 0.05
C THR A 226 -19.00 10.21 -0.95
N SER A 227 -17.93 9.51 -0.60
CA SER A 227 -17.13 8.74 -1.56
C SER A 227 -16.55 7.49 -0.94
N VAL A 228 -16.52 6.42 -1.73
CA VAL A 228 -15.80 5.19 -1.39
C VAL A 228 -14.47 5.21 -2.11
N ALA A 229 -13.39 5.01 -1.37
CA ALA A 229 -12.02 4.95 -1.88
C ALA A 229 -11.13 4.16 -0.91
N GLY A 230 -10.03 3.63 -1.43
CA GLY A 230 -8.96 2.99 -0.69
C GLY A 230 -7.60 3.54 -1.08
N GLY A 231 -6.61 3.27 -0.25
CA GLY A 231 -5.22 3.66 -0.49
C GLY A 231 -4.27 2.58 0.01
N ILE A 232 -3.18 2.38 -0.71
CA ILE A 232 -2.04 1.55 -0.31
C ILE A 232 -0.84 2.50 -0.24
N VAL A 233 0.00 2.35 0.77
CA VAL A 233 1.30 3.03 0.86
C VAL A 233 2.37 1.99 1.14
N ASP A 234 3.44 2.03 0.34
CA ASP A 234 4.61 1.18 0.50
C ASP A 234 5.72 1.97 1.22
N GLY A 235 6.29 1.39 2.27
CA GLY A 235 7.43 1.95 3.00
C GLY A 235 8.75 1.80 2.25
N GLY A 236 8.88 0.81 1.36
CA GLY A 236 10.10 0.50 0.62
C GLY A 236 11.28 0.06 1.50
N THR A 237 11.00 -0.40 2.72
CA THR A 237 12.00 -0.79 3.73
C THR A 237 12.23 -2.29 3.82
N PHE A 238 11.27 -3.10 3.39
CA PHE A 238 11.37 -4.55 3.44
C PHE A 238 12.25 -5.10 2.31
N ASP A 239 13.30 -5.84 2.67
CA ASP A 239 14.17 -6.49 1.67
C ASP A 239 13.60 -7.83 1.20
N TYR A 240 12.79 -7.78 0.14
CA TYR A 240 12.19 -8.96 -0.48
C TYR A 240 13.23 -9.96 -1.01
N ALA A 241 14.43 -9.50 -1.43
CA ALA A 241 15.51 -10.39 -1.89
C ALA A 241 16.18 -11.13 -0.74
N ALA A 242 16.49 -10.44 0.36
CA ALA A 242 17.15 -11.07 1.51
C ALA A 242 16.26 -12.13 2.18
N SER A 243 14.94 -11.99 2.10
CA SER A 243 13.96 -12.94 2.63
C SER A 243 14.02 -14.32 1.96
N GLY A 244 14.30 -14.38 0.65
CA GLY A 244 14.23 -15.62 -0.14
C GLY A 244 12.83 -16.24 -0.28
N ARG A 245 11.78 -15.57 0.22
CA ARG A 245 10.38 -16.06 0.19
C ARG A 245 9.57 -15.55 -1.01
N PHE A 246 10.02 -14.50 -1.69
CA PHE A 246 9.22 -13.69 -2.62
C PHE A 246 9.71 -13.75 -4.08
N ALA A 247 9.75 -14.97 -4.64
CA ALA A 247 10.16 -15.20 -6.03
C ALA A 247 9.38 -14.34 -7.03
N ASN A 248 8.09 -14.09 -6.77
CA ASN A 248 7.23 -13.23 -7.59
C ASN A 248 7.67 -11.76 -7.66
N PHE A 249 8.52 -11.28 -6.74
CA PHE A 249 9.16 -9.97 -6.82
C PHE A 249 10.60 -10.03 -7.33
N THR A 250 11.34 -11.07 -6.96
CA THR A 250 12.79 -11.12 -7.15
C THR A 250 13.22 -11.82 -8.43
N GLU A 251 12.35 -12.65 -9.02
CA GLU A 251 12.63 -13.37 -10.27
C GLU A 251 12.03 -12.62 -11.48
N PRO A 252 12.62 -12.78 -12.69
CA PRO A 252 12.09 -12.18 -13.92
C PRO A 252 10.63 -12.57 -14.21
N ASP A 253 9.75 -11.58 -14.31
CA ASP A 253 8.35 -11.79 -14.67
C ASP A 253 8.19 -11.95 -16.20
N PRO A 254 7.81 -13.15 -16.70
CA PRO A 254 7.61 -13.37 -18.14
C PRO A 254 6.44 -12.56 -18.72
N SER A 255 5.50 -12.10 -17.90
CA SER A 255 4.39 -11.25 -18.31
C SER A 255 4.81 -9.80 -18.57
N TYR A 256 5.99 -9.40 -18.07
CA TYR A 256 6.48 -8.03 -18.13
C TYR A 256 7.95 -7.95 -18.61
N HIS A 257 8.22 -8.57 -19.76
CA HIS A 257 9.52 -8.51 -20.44
C HIS A 257 10.73 -8.99 -19.62
N GLY A 258 10.50 -9.85 -18.61
CA GLY A 258 11.55 -10.36 -17.72
C GLY A 258 12.00 -9.34 -16.66
N LEU A 259 11.18 -8.34 -16.36
CA LEU A 259 11.42 -7.42 -15.26
C LEU A 259 11.34 -8.16 -13.92
N ALA A 260 12.33 -7.96 -13.06
CA ALA A 260 12.21 -8.26 -11.63
C ALA A 260 11.74 -6.97 -10.91
N TYR A 261 10.77 -7.10 -10.01
CA TYR A 261 10.18 -5.97 -9.28
C TYR A 261 11.00 -5.55 -8.05
N TRP A 262 12.02 -6.33 -7.66
CA TRP A 262 12.96 -6.02 -6.58
C TRP A 262 14.42 -6.42 -6.94
N PRO A 263 15.45 -5.62 -6.59
CA PRO A 263 15.35 -4.29 -5.96
C PRO A 263 14.70 -3.28 -6.91
N ALA A 264 13.87 -2.41 -6.33
CA ALA A 264 13.22 -1.31 -7.04
C ALA A 264 14.24 -0.19 -7.30
#